data_AF-A0A0G0U5G3-F1
#
_entry.id   AF-A0A0G0U5G3-F1
#
_cell.length_a   1.000
_cell.length_b   1.000
_cell.length_c   1.000
_cell.angle_alpha   90.00
_cell.angle_beta   90.00
_cell.angle_gamma   90.00
#
_symmetry.space_group_name_H-M   'P 1'
#
loop_
_entity.id
_entity.type
_entity.pdbx_description
1 polymer ?
#
loop_
_entity_poly.entity_id
_entity_poly.type
_entity_poly.pdbx_seq_one_letter_code
_entity_poly.pdbx_strand_id
1 'polypeptide(L)'
;MKKKADPRHKLRVETVKKLFEQSFRKNIDFDKGSEAEKISASQKKIDTLVEKFAPSWPIEQILPMDLAILRLSIWELAFKEKKEPYKVIVDGGYHKNLS
;
A
#
# COMPACT_ATOMS: atom_id res chain seq x y z
N MET A 1 -7.34 6.86 -26.24
CA MET A 1 -7.62 8.21 -25.69
C MET A 1 -7.02 8.31 -24.29
N LYS A 2 -6.18 9.34 -24.05
CA LYS A 2 -5.45 9.58 -22.80
C LYS A 2 -6.43 9.69 -21.63
N LYS A 3 -6.48 8.70 -20.73
CA LYS A 3 -7.23 8.83 -19.48
C LYS A 3 -6.57 9.95 -18.68
N LYS A 4 -7.33 11.01 -18.35
CA LYS A 4 -6.99 12.01 -17.35
C LYS A 4 -6.29 11.31 -16.18
N ALA A 5 -5.18 11.86 -15.71
CA ALA A 5 -4.41 11.31 -14.58
C ALA A 5 -5.39 10.83 -13.52
N ASP A 6 -5.44 9.52 -13.30
CA ASP A 6 -6.44 8.94 -12.39
C ASP A 6 -6.14 9.51 -11.00
N PRO A 7 -7.03 10.31 -10.39
CA PRO A 7 -6.76 10.91 -9.09
C PRO A 7 -6.47 9.86 -8.01
N ARG A 8 -6.92 8.62 -8.22
CA ARG A 8 -6.62 7.47 -7.36
C ARG A 8 -5.15 7.04 -7.45
N HIS A 9 -4.54 7.16 -8.62
CA HIS A 9 -3.11 6.84 -8.78
C HIS A 9 -2.24 7.80 -7.94
N LYS A 10 -2.57 9.09 -7.94
CA LYS A 10 -1.88 10.07 -7.09
C LYS A 10 -2.06 9.75 -5.60
N LEU A 11 -3.28 9.42 -5.18
CA LEU A 11 -3.58 9.03 -3.79
C LEU A 11 -2.78 7.78 -3.36
N ARG A 12 -2.65 6.77 -4.23
CA ARG A 12 -1.82 5.59 -3.96
C ARG A 12 -0.35 5.96 -3.77
N VAL A 13 0.20 6.78 -4.66
CA VAL A 13 1.61 7.23 -4.57
C VAL A 13 1.85 7.96 -3.25
N GLU A 14 0.95 8.87 -2.87
CA GLU A 14 1.04 9.57 -1.58
C GLU A 14 0.92 8.61 -0.38
N THR A 15 0.02 7.63 -0.46
CA THR A 15 -0.17 6.62 0.59
C THR A 15 1.07 5.74 0.74
N VAL A 16 1.64 5.22 -0.35
CA VAL A 16 2.88 4.43 -0.32
C VAL A 16 4.03 5.26 0.27
N LYS A 17 4.16 6.53 -0.12
CA LYS A 17 5.19 7.41 0.42
C LYS A 17 5.07 7.55 1.94
N LYS A 18 3.85 7.76 2.46
CA LYS A 18 3.60 7.85 3.91
C LYS A 18 3.90 6.53 4.64
N LEU A 19 3.50 5.39 4.07
CA LEU A 19 3.81 4.07 4.63
C LEU A 19 5.31 3.76 4.61
N PHE A 20 6.02 4.20 3.57
CA PHE A 20 7.48 4.11 3.49
C PHE A 20 8.14 5.00 4.55
N GLU A 21 7.71 6.25 4.70
CA GLU A 21 8.20 7.15 5.74
C GLU A 21 8.02 6.57 7.15
N GLN A 22 6.90 5.89 7.41
CA GLN A 22 6.63 5.18 8.67
C GLN A 22 7.69 4.12 9.00
N SER A 23 8.31 3.49 8.00
CA SER A 23 9.36 2.48 8.24
C SER A 23 10.65 3.07 8.82
N PHE A 24 10.89 4.38 8.64
CA PHE A 24 12.07 5.08 9.16
C PHE A 24 11.75 6.01 10.33
N ARG A 25 10.47 6.35 10.54
CA ARG A 25 10.02 7.29 11.57
C ARG A 25 8.98 6.63 12.48
N LYS A 26 9.28 6.55 13.79
CA LYS A 26 8.38 5.95 14.79
C LYS A 26 7.10 6.77 15.05
N ASN A 27 7.19 8.10 14.96
CA ASN A 27 6.06 9.02 15.16
C ASN A 27 5.79 9.77 13.85
N ILE A 28 4.99 9.16 12.99
CA ILE A 28 4.48 9.81 11.78
C ILE A 28 3.02 10.18 12.00
N ASP A 29 2.70 11.45 11.72
CA ASP A 29 1.32 11.90 11.70
C ASP A 29 0.70 11.57 10.34
N PHE A 30 -0.40 10.83 10.38
CA PHE A 30 -1.24 10.58 9.21
C PHE A 30 -2.39 11.59 9.18
N ASP A 31 -2.77 12.01 7.97
CA ASP A 31 -3.96 12.83 7.80
C ASP A 31 -5.19 12.01 8.24
N LYS A 32 -6.03 12.60 9.09
CA LYS A 32 -7.20 11.92 9.66
C LYS A 32 -8.17 11.48 8.55
N GLY A 33 -8.54 10.21 8.55
CA GLY A 33 -9.40 9.57 7.57
C GLY A 33 -8.68 9.06 6.32
N SER A 34 -7.36 9.29 6.19
CA SER A 34 -6.57 8.85 5.03
C SER A 34 -6.49 7.32 4.91
N GLU A 35 -6.17 6.84 3.71
CA GLU A 35 -5.89 5.41 3.49
C GLU A 35 -4.67 4.97 4.29
N ALA A 36 -3.64 5.82 4.38
CA ALA A 36 -2.43 5.55 5.15
C ALA A 36 -2.71 5.33 6.66
N GLU A 37 -3.56 6.17 7.27
CA GLU A 37 -3.99 6.00 8.67
C GLU A 37 -4.70 4.65 8.87
N LYS A 38 -5.63 4.31 7.98
CA LYS A 38 -6.41 3.06 8.06
C LYS A 38 -5.54 1.82 7.85
N ILE A 39 -4.56 1.90 6.95
CA ILE A 39 -3.58 0.84 6.70
C ILE A 39 -2.69 0.66 7.93
N SER A 40 -2.17 1.75 8.49
CA SER A 40 -1.36 1.74 9.72
C SER A 40 -2.15 1.13 10.91
N ALA A 41 -3.41 1.53 11.10
CA ALA A 41 -4.28 0.96 12.12
C ALA A 41 -4.55 -0.54 11.94
N SER A 42 -4.51 -1.03 10.69
CA SER A 42 -4.72 -2.43 10.32
C SER A 42 -3.41 -3.20 10.13
N GLN A 43 -2.25 -2.59 10.36
CA GLN A 43 -0.95 -3.11 9.96
C GLN A 43 -0.70 -4.51 10.50
N LYS A 44 -0.98 -4.77 11.78
CA LYS A 44 -0.80 -6.11 12.37
C LYS A 44 -1.57 -7.18 11.61
N LYS A 45 -2.82 -6.89 11.22
CA LYS A 45 -3.66 -7.84 10.47
C LYS A 45 -3.11 -8.06 9.06
N ILE A 46 -2.62 -7.00 8.41
CA ILE A 46 -2.02 -7.06 7.08
C ILE A 46 -0.74 -7.88 7.12
N ASP A 47 0.15 -7.61 8.08
CA ASP A 47 1.41 -8.30 8.28
C ASP A 47 1.17 -9.80 8.56
N THR A 48 0.17 -10.16 9.39
CA THR A 48 -0.22 -11.57 9.57
C THR A 48 -0.70 -12.23 8.27
N LEU A 49 -1.38 -11.50 7.37
CA LEU A 49 -1.76 -12.03 6.07
C LEU A 49 -0.52 -12.26 5.19
N VAL A 50 0.45 -11.34 5.21
CA VAL A 50 1.73 -11.52 4.50
C VAL A 50 2.43 -12.79 4.98
N GLU A 51 2.61 -12.96 6.29
CA GLU A 51 3.27 -14.14 6.86
C GLU A 51 2.51 -15.45 6.54
N LYS A 52 1.18 -15.41 6.58
CA LYS A 52 0.35 -16.58 6.29
C LYS A 52 0.46 -17.02 4.83
N PHE A 53 0.49 -16.08 3.89
CA PHE A 53 0.48 -16.38 2.45
C PHE A 53 1.88 -16.41 1.82
N ALA A 54 2.89 -15.82 2.47
CA ALA A 54 4.29 -15.83 2.06
C ALA A 54 5.22 -16.21 3.23
N PRO A 55 5.06 -17.40 3.83
CA PRO A 55 5.86 -17.83 4.99
C PRO A 55 7.36 -17.93 4.70
N SER A 56 7.73 -18.14 3.43
CA SER A 56 9.13 -18.20 3.00
C SER A 56 9.80 -16.83 2.89
N TRP A 57 9.06 -15.72 3.01
CA TRP A 57 9.58 -14.35 2.96
C TRP A 57 9.19 -13.59 4.25
N PRO A 58 10.08 -13.59 5.26
CA PRO A 58 9.89 -12.82 6.47
C PRO A 58 9.75 -11.33 6.15
N ILE A 59 8.82 -10.65 6.82
CA ILE A 59 8.55 -9.21 6.61
C ILE A 59 9.81 -8.36 6.78
N GLU A 60 10.68 -8.74 7.70
CA GLU A 60 11.96 -8.07 7.99
C GLU A 60 12.95 -8.12 6.82
N GLN A 61 12.79 -9.07 5.89
CA GLN A 61 13.65 -9.23 4.71
C GLN A 61 13.10 -8.51 3.47
N ILE A 62 11.85 -8.04 3.52
CA ILE A 62 11.23 -7.31 2.41
C ILE A 62 11.73 -5.87 2.44
N LEU A 63 12.13 -5.36 1.27
CA LEU A 63 12.55 -3.96 1.15
C LEU A 63 11.43 -3.03 1.63
N PRO A 64 11.72 -1.98 2.42
CA PRO A 64 10.66 -1.13 3.00
C PRO A 64 9.70 -0.52 1.98
N MET A 65 10.20 -0.22 0.77
CA MET A 65 9.39 0.26 -0.35
C MET A 65 8.41 -0.79 -0.85
N ASP A 66 8.88 -2.01 -1.08
CA ASP A 66 8.05 -3.12 -1.54
C ASP A 66 7.04 -3.53 -0.47
N LEU A 67 7.44 -3.50 0.80
CA LEU A 67 6.54 -3.75 1.92
C LEU A 67 5.43 -2.71 2.01
N ALA A 68 5.72 -1.43 1.77
CA ALA A 68 4.72 -0.37 1.72
C ALA A 68 3.70 -0.59 0.59
N ILE A 69 4.15 -0.99 -0.59
CA ILE A 69 3.29 -1.34 -1.73
C ILE A 69 2.44 -2.57 -1.38
N LEU A 70 3.05 -3.61 -0.83
CA LEU A 70 2.36 -4.85 -0.47
C LEU A 70 1.26 -4.60 0.57
N ARG A 71 1.54 -3.78 1.58
CA ARG A 71 0.56 -3.39 2.61
C ARG A 71 -0.63 -2.65 2.02
N LEU A 72 -0.38 -1.70 1.12
CA LEU A 72 -1.44 -0.99 0.40
C LEU A 72 -2.29 -1.98 -0.43
N SER A 73 -1.66 -2.84 -1.23
CA SER A 73 -2.35 -3.80 -2.09
C SER A 73 -3.21 -4.78 -1.29
N ILE A 74 -2.68 -5.35 -0.19
CA ILE A 74 -3.45 -6.24 0.68
C ILE A 74 -4.62 -5.49 1.32
N TRP A 75 -4.40 -4.25 1.75
CA TRP A 75 -5.47 -3.44 2.33
C TRP A 75 -6.60 -3.16 1.33
N GLU A 76 -6.26 -2.79 0.10
CA GLU A 76 -7.24 -2.57 -0.97
C GLU A 76 -8.03 -3.83 -1.32
N LEU A 77 -7.43 -5.02 -1.21
CA LEU A 77 -8.09 -6.29 -1.50
C LEU A 77 -8.97 -6.78 -0.35
N ALA A 78 -8.47 -6.67 0.89
CA ALA A 78 -9.09 -7.30 2.06
C ALA A 78 -10.04 -6.38 2.83
N PHE A 79 -9.85 -5.06 2.80
CA PHE A 79 -10.56 -4.12 3.69
C PHE A 79 -11.29 -3.00 2.95
N LYS A 80 -10.95 -2.70 1.70
CA LYS A 80 -11.63 -1.64 0.94
C LYS A 80 -12.96 -2.17 0.38
N GLU A 81 -14.07 -1.54 0.80
CA GLU A 81 -15.43 -1.90 0.37
C GLU A 81 -15.59 -1.82 -1.16
N LYS A 82 -15.01 -0.77 -1.76
CA LYS A 82 -14.96 -0.61 -3.21
C LYS A 82 -13.75 -1.34 -3.77
N LYS A 83 -13.91 -2.64 -4.01
CA LYS A 83 -12.88 -3.48 -4.62
C LYS A 83 -12.61 -3.01 -6.05
N GLU A 84 -11.40 -2.54 -6.30
CA GLU A 84 -10.95 -2.32 -7.67
C GLU A 84 -10.64 -3.67 -8.33
N PRO A 85 -10.81 -3.78 -9.66
CA PRO A 85 -10.55 -5.04 -10.34
C PRO A 85 -9.11 -5.49 -10.08
N TYR A 86 -8.92 -6.75 -9.65
CA TYR A 86 -7.64 -7.35 -9.25
C TYR A 86 -6.47 -7.03 -10.19
N LYS A 87 -6.74 -6.98 -11.50
CA LYS A 87 -5.76 -6.63 -12.53
C LYS A 87 -5.10 -5.27 -12.26
N VAL A 88 -5.83 -4.26 -11.78
CA VAL A 88 -5.29 -2.90 -11.55
C VAL A 88 -4.38 -2.85 -10.31
N ILE A 89 -4.62 -3.71 -9.33
CA ILE A 89 -3.86 -3.76 -8.06
C ILE A 89 -2.55 -4.54 -8.27
N VAL A 90 -2.58 -5.63 -9.05
CA VAL A 90 -1.44 -6.51 -9.28
C VAL A 90 -0.54 -6.05 -10.44
N ASP A 91 -1.10 -5.46 -11.51
CA ASP A 91 -0.37 -5.08 -12.74
C ASP A 91 0.49 -3.81 -12.57
N GLY A 92 0.94 -3.51 -11.35
CA GLY A 92 1.86 -2.41 -11.09
C GLY A 92 1.35 -1.09 -11.62
N GLY A 93 0.20 -0.62 -11.13
CA GLY A 93 -0.32 0.72 -11.44
C GLY A 93 0.68 1.87 -11.15
N TYR A 94 1.85 1.56 -10.58
CA TYR A 94 3.00 2.41 -10.30
C TYR A 94 3.93 2.66 -11.50
N HIS A 95 3.78 1.94 -12.62
CA HIS A 95 4.77 1.94 -13.70
C HIS A 95 4.74 3.16 -14.65
N LYS A 96 4.08 4.28 -14.29
CA LYS A 96 3.93 5.43 -15.21
C LYS A 96 4.60 6.74 -14.84
N ASN A 97 5.22 6.90 -13.67
CA ASN A 97 5.83 8.20 -13.31
C ASN A 97 7.13 8.08 -12.49
N LEU A 98 7.99 7.10 -12.80
CA LEU A 98 9.38 7.07 -12.30
C LEU A 98 10.39 7.38 -13.40
N SER A 99 10.03 8.30 -14.30
CA SER A 99 10.93 8.92 -15.29
C SER A 99 10.82 10.43 -15.18
#